data_AF-I4YSG0-F1
#
_entry.id   AF-I4YSG0-F1
#
_cell.length_a   1.000
_cell.length_b   1.000
_cell.length_c   1.000
_cell.angle_alpha   90.00
_cell.angle_beta   90.00
_cell.angle_gamma   90.00
#
_symmetry.space_group_name_H-M   'P 1'
#
loop_
_entity.id
_entity.type
_entity.pdbx_description
1 polymer ?
#
loop_
_entity_poly.entity_id
_entity_poly.type
_entity_poly.pdbx_seq_one_letter_code
_entity_poly.pdbx_strand_id
1 'polypeptide(L)'
;MSRRDTATAQETFYLYERNALAGNYTAQRNAAYCLKTAKCEGVILPKMMEACAWRIVILGSGHHWVNESDIENYQDECVSSLSAQEQGAALAQAEQLFKRIYKRPLPPLNR
;
A
#
# COMPACT_ATOMS: atom_id res chain seq x y z
N MET A 1 -4.79 30.58 -25.45
CA MET A 1 -5.10 29.68 -24.31
C MET A 1 -5.62 28.38 -24.90
N SER A 2 -4.80 27.33 -24.93
CA SER A 2 -5.26 25.97 -25.20
C SER A 2 -4.22 25.04 -24.57
N ARG A 3 -4.53 24.57 -23.35
CA ARG A 3 -3.74 23.51 -22.73
C ARG A 3 -4.14 22.22 -23.44
N ARG A 4 -3.15 21.58 -24.04
CA ARG A 4 -3.29 20.22 -24.58
C ARG A 4 -3.54 19.31 -23.38
N ASP A 5 -4.74 18.75 -23.30
CA ASP A 5 -5.01 17.59 -22.45
C ASP A 5 -4.28 16.39 -23.07
N THR A 6 -3.02 16.20 -22.69
CA THR A 6 -2.38 14.89 -22.87
C THR A 6 -3.05 13.96 -21.88
N ALA A 7 -3.90 13.06 -22.39
CA ALA A 7 -4.42 11.93 -21.63
C ALA A 7 -3.25 11.26 -20.90
N THR A 8 -3.16 11.49 -19.59
CA THR A 8 -2.22 10.79 -18.72
C THR A 8 -2.54 9.32 -18.85
N ALA A 9 -1.55 8.48 -19.18
CA ALA A 9 -1.70 7.03 -19.12
C ALA A 9 -2.30 6.69 -17.74
N GLN A 10 -3.54 6.21 -17.74
CA GLN A 10 -4.24 5.91 -16.50
C GLN A 10 -3.42 4.86 -15.75
N GLU A 11 -2.99 5.17 -14.53
CA GLU A 11 -2.21 4.22 -13.74
C GLU A 11 -3.12 3.04 -13.34
N THR A 12 -2.78 1.84 -13.82
CA THR A 12 -3.58 0.64 -13.56
C THR A 12 -3.15 -0.01 -12.24
N PHE A 13 -4.09 -0.16 -11.31
CA PHE A 13 -3.84 -0.84 -10.02
C PHE A 13 -3.27 -2.25 -10.21
N TYR A 14 -3.76 -3.00 -11.19
CA TYR A 14 -3.32 -4.37 -11.47
C TYR A 14 -1.81 -4.48 -11.82
N LEU A 15 -1.24 -3.45 -12.46
CA LEU A 15 0.20 -3.43 -12.74
C LEU A 15 0.99 -3.21 -11.46
N TYR A 16 0.56 -2.26 -10.63
CA TYR A 16 1.19 -2.01 -9.34
C TYR A 16 1.05 -3.21 -8.40
N GLU A 17 -0.12 -3.83 -8.32
CA GLU A 17 -0.33 -5.02 -7.50
C GLU A 17 0.59 -6.18 -7.93
N ARG A 18 0.69 -6.46 -9.24
CA ARG A 18 1.58 -7.50 -9.76
C ARG A 18 3.04 -7.26 -9.35
N ASN A 19 3.53 -6.04 -9.52
CA ASN A 19 4.91 -5.68 -9.20
C ASN A 19 5.14 -5.61 -7.67
N ALA A 20 4.15 -5.16 -6.92
CA ALA A 20 4.18 -5.12 -5.46
C ALA A 20 4.31 -6.55 -4.88
N LEU A 21 3.55 -7.50 -5.44
CA LEU A 21 3.64 -8.92 -5.13
C LEU A 21 4.98 -9.55 -5.53
N ALA A 22 5.72 -8.95 -6.47
CA ALA A 22 7.08 -9.33 -6.82
C ALA A 22 8.14 -8.67 -5.93
N GLY A 23 7.74 -7.90 -4.91
CA GLY A 23 8.65 -7.25 -3.96
C GLY A 23 9.13 -5.85 -4.37
N ASN A 24 8.58 -5.26 -5.43
CA ASN A 24 8.95 -3.92 -5.84
C ASN A 24 8.40 -2.88 -4.84
N TYR A 25 9.29 -2.24 -4.09
CA TYR A 25 8.95 -1.26 -3.05
C TYR A 25 8.11 -0.09 -3.58
N THR A 26 8.47 0.50 -4.72
CA THR A 26 7.70 1.62 -5.31
C THR A 26 6.29 1.17 -5.70
N ALA A 27 6.16 -0.02 -6.29
CA ALA A 27 4.86 -0.57 -6.64
C ALA A 27 4.00 -0.87 -5.40
N GLN A 28 4.60 -1.28 -4.28
CA GLN A 28 3.88 -1.42 -3.00
C GLN A 28 3.29 -0.09 -2.53
N ARG A 29 4.06 1.01 -2.62
CA ARG A 29 3.56 2.35 -2.28
C ARG A 29 2.41 2.77 -3.20
N ASN A 30 2.55 2.52 -4.50
CA ASN A 30 1.53 2.90 -5.48
C ASN A 30 0.27 2.05 -5.33
N ALA A 31 0.38 0.75 -5.03
CA ALA A 31 -0.76 -0.11 -4.73
C ALA A 31 -1.55 0.41 -3.52
N ALA A 32 -0.86 0.77 -2.42
CA ALA A 32 -1.48 1.38 -1.25
C ALA A 32 -2.20 2.70 -1.60
N TYR A 33 -1.54 3.58 -2.34
CA TYR A 33 -2.11 4.85 -2.78
C TYR A 33 -3.37 4.67 -3.65
N CYS A 34 -3.34 3.73 -4.61
CA CYS A 34 -4.48 3.40 -5.45
C CYS A 34 -5.67 2.93 -4.61
N LEU A 35 -5.41 2.05 -3.64
CA LEU A 35 -6.45 1.51 -2.75
C LEU A 35 -7.02 2.59 -1.83
N LYS A 36 -6.20 3.49 -1.30
CA LYS A 36 -6.65 4.61 -0.48
C LYS A 36 -7.54 5.59 -1.26
N THR A 37 -7.11 5.97 -2.46
CA THR A 37 -7.70 7.11 -3.18
C THR A 37 -8.77 6.73 -4.19
N ALA A 38 -8.82 5.47 -4.60
CA ALA A 38 -9.64 5.00 -5.73
C ALA A 38 -9.43 5.81 -7.03
N LYS A 39 -8.24 6.39 -7.23
CA LYS A 39 -7.91 7.17 -8.43
C LYS A 39 -7.28 6.33 -9.56
N CYS A 40 -6.89 5.10 -9.27
CA CYS A 40 -6.29 4.20 -10.24
C CYS A 40 -7.35 3.35 -10.94
N GLU A 41 -7.10 2.99 -12.20
CA GLU A 41 -7.97 2.06 -12.91
C GLU A 41 -7.99 0.70 -12.20
N GLY A 42 -9.19 0.13 -12.04
CA GLY A 42 -9.41 -1.12 -11.34
C GLY A 42 -9.77 -0.97 -9.86
N VAL A 43 -9.75 0.24 -9.30
CA VAL A 43 -10.21 0.52 -7.93
C VAL A 43 -11.41 1.46 -7.99
N ILE A 44 -12.61 0.92 -7.75
CA ILE A 44 -13.88 1.66 -7.86
C ILE A 44 -14.19 2.47 -6.59
N LEU A 45 -13.84 1.92 -5.42
CA LEU A 45 -14.06 2.55 -4.11
C LEU A 45 -12.79 2.45 -3.26
N PRO A 46 -12.56 3.39 -2.31
CA PRO A 46 -11.48 3.28 -1.35
C PRO A 46 -11.53 1.97 -0.56
N LYS A 47 -10.37 1.37 -0.39
CA LYS A 47 -10.13 0.09 0.28
C LYS A 47 -9.08 0.30 1.37
N MET A 48 -9.48 0.99 2.44
CA MET A 48 -8.56 1.50 3.46
C MET A 48 -7.85 0.39 4.23
N MET A 49 -8.53 -0.74 4.49
CA MET A 49 -7.92 -1.89 5.15
C MET A 49 -6.81 -2.50 4.28
N GLU A 50 -7.04 -2.67 2.98
CA GLU A 50 -6.04 -3.19 2.06
C GLU A 50 -4.90 -2.19 1.82
N ALA A 51 -5.20 -0.88 1.78
CA ALA A 51 -4.17 0.16 1.74
C ALA A 51 -3.27 0.08 2.98
N CYS A 52 -3.87 -0.01 4.17
CA CYS A 52 -3.15 -0.20 5.42
C CYS A 52 -2.29 -1.48 5.42
N ALA A 53 -2.83 -2.59 4.92
CA ALA A 53 -2.08 -3.85 4.82
C ALA A 53 -0.80 -3.67 3.98
N TRP A 54 -0.86 -2.93 2.87
CA TRP A 54 0.33 -2.60 2.09
C TRP A 54 1.29 -1.65 2.83
N ARG A 55 0.81 -0.70 3.62
CA ARG A 55 1.67 0.13 4.48
C ARG A 55 2.44 -0.72 5.49
N ILE A 56 1.78 -1.67 6.13
CA ILE A 56 2.42 -2.63 7.05
C ILE A 56 3.50 -3.44 6.31
N VAL A 57 3.21 -3.94 5.10
CA VAL A 57 4.19 -4.65 4.27
C VAL A 57 5.41 -3.80 3.95
N ILE A 58 5.20 -2.54 3.57
CA ILE A 58 6.27 -1.58 3.27
C ILE A 58 7.15 -1.37 4.50
N LEU A 59 6.55 -1.11 5.66
CA LEU A 59 7.27 -0.85 6.90
C LEU A 59 8.05 -2.08 7.39
N GLY A 60 7.51 -3.29 7.20
CA GLY A 60 8.18 -4.54 7.58
C GLY A 60 9.27 -5.00 6.60
N SER A 61 9.31 -4.42 5.39
CA SER A 61 10.17 -4.91 4.29
C SER A 61 11.66 -4.86 4.61
N GLY A 62 12.08 -3.87 5.42
CA GLY A 62 13.49 -3.54 5.62
C GLY A 62 14.15 -2.92 4.39
N HIS A 63 13.37 -2.48 3.40
CA HIS A 63 13.90 -1.85 2.19
C HIS A 63 14.61 -0.53 2.54
N HIS A 64 15.80 -0.31 1.98
CA HIS A 64 16.67 0.84 2.31
C HIS A 64 16.11 2.23 1.96
N TRP A 65 15.01 2.30 1.19
CA TRP A 65 14.30 3.54 0.88
C TRP A 65 13.08 3.82 1.76
N VAL A 66 12.73 2.90 2.68
CA VAL A 66 11.70 3.18 3.69
C VAL A 66 12.10 4.42 4.48
N ASN A 67 11.20 5.40 4.56
CA ASN A 67 11.49 6.69 5.17
C ASN A 67 10.29 7.26 5.94
N GLU A 68 10.41 8.50 6.42
CA GLU A 68 9.40 9.20 7.21
C GLU A 68 8.03 9.22 6.52
N SER A 69 7.98 9.45 5.21
CA SER A 69 6.71 9.47 4.48
C SER A 69 5.98 8.11 4.51
N ASP A 70 6.68 6.98 4.64
CA ASP A 70 6.02 5.68 4.81
C ASP A 70 5.40 5.54 6.22
N ILE A 71 6.03 6.14 7.23
CA ILE A 71 5.52 6.19 8.60
C ILE A 71 4.27 7.07 8.65
N GLU A 72 4.33 8.26 8.06
CA GLU A 72 3.19 9.19 8.00
C GLU A 72 2.00 8.57 7.28
N ASN A 73 2.24 7.90 6.15
CA ASN A 73 1.17 7.21 5.42
C ASN A 73 0.57 6.06 6.25
N TYR A 74 1.38 5.32 7.02
CA TYR A 74 0.85 4.32 7.96
C TYR A 74 0.00 4.97 9.06
N GLN A 75 0.45 6.08 9.64
CA GLN A 75 -0.32 6.76 10.69
C GLN A 75 -1.65 7.32 10.18
N ASP A 76 -1.67 7.88 8.98
CA ASP A 76 -2.89 8.39 8.34
C ASP A 76 -3.84 7.24 7.94
N GLU A 77 -3.33 6.24 7.23
CA GLU A 77 -4.15 5.21 6.58
C GLU A 77 -4.52 4.04 7.47
N CYS A 78 -3.71 3.74 8.50
CA CYS A 78 -3.98 2.67 9.45
C CYS A 78 -4.52 3.23 10.78
N VAL A 79 -3.75 4.09 11.45
CA VAL A 79 -4.04 4.44 12.84
C VAL A 79 -5.18 5.45 12.95
N SER A 80 -5.18 6.47 12.08
CA SER A 80 -6.18 7.54 12.12
C SER A 80 -7.48 7.16 11.40
N SER A 81 -7.41 6.28 10.40
CA SER A 81 -8.53 5.96 9.52
C SER A 81 -9.28 4.68 9.87
N LEU A 82 -8.71 3.76 10.66
CA LEU A 82 -9.28 2.44 10.93
C LEU A 82 -9.53 2.20 12.41
N SER A 83 -10.61 1.49 12.74
CA SER A 83 -10.85 0.95 14.07
C SER A 83 -9.83 -0.13 14.45
N ALA A 84 -9.71 -0.46 15.74
CA ALA A 84 -8.81 -1.51 16.21
C ALA A 84 -9.09 -2.88 15.57
N GLN A 85 -10.36 -3.19 15.29
CA GLN A 85 -10.74 -4.44 14.61
C GLN A 85 -10.23 -4.46 13.16
N GLU A 86 -10.41 -3.36 12.43
CA GLU A 86 -9.94 -3.22 11.06
C GLU A 86 -8.40 -3.21 10.98
N GLN A 87 -7.73 -2.60 11.96
CA GLN A 87 -6.27 -2.67 12.07
C GLN A 87 -5.79 -4.11 12.27
N GLY A 88 -6.47 -4.90 13.11
CA GLY A 88 -6.17 -6.32 13.29
C GLY A 88 -6.37 -7.14 12.00
N ALA A 89 -7.43 -6.85 11.25
CA ALA A 89 -7.68 -7.49 9.96
C ALA A 89 -6.63 -7.10 8.89
N ALA A 90 -6.26 -5.81 8.82
CA ALA A 90 -5.21 -5.32 7.95
C ALA A 90 -3.85 -5.96 8.27
N LEU A 91 -3.53 -6.12 9.56
CA LEU A 91 -2.33 -6.82 10.00
C LEU A 91 -2.33 -8.29 9.54
N ALA A 92 -3.43 -9.02 9.75
CA ALA A 92 -3.53 -10.40 9.31
C ALA A 92 -3.36 -10.54 7.78
N GLN A 93 -3.92 -9.61 7.00
CA GLN A 93 -3.73 -9.56 5.56
C GLN A 93 -2.27 -9.24 5.19
N ALA A 94 -1.65 -8.28 5.88
CA ALA A 94 -0.27 -7.90 5.68
C ALA A 94 0.70 -9.06 5.97
N GLU A 95 0.47 -9.84 7.02
CA GLU A 95 1.26 -11.03 7.35
C GLU A 95 1.24 -12.06 6.22
N GLN A 96 0.06 -12.31 5.62
CA GLN A 96 -0.08 -13.21 4.48
C GLN A 96 0.65 -12.70 3.24
N LEU A 97 0.47 -11.41 2.91
CA LEU A 97 1.18 -10.76 1.81
C LEU A 97 2.70 -10.80 2.02
N PHE A 98 3.16 -10.45 3.22
CA PHE A 98 4.57 -10.40 3.57
C PHE A 98 5.23 -11.78 3.43
N LYS A 99 4.59 -12.83 3.96
CA LYS A 99 5.05 -14.21 3.80
C LYS A 99 5.10 -14.63 2.34
N ARG A 100 4.12 -14.22 1.53
CA ARG A 100 4.09 -14.52 0.09
C ARG A 100 5.25 -13.84 -0.65
N ILE A 101 5.52 -12.56 -0.36
CA ILE A 101 6.51 -11.73 -1.05
C ILE A 101 7.93 -12.08 -0.60
N TYR A 102 8.18 -12.06 0.71
CA TYR A 102 9.53 -12.14 1.29
C TYR A 102 9.90 -13.52 1.84
N LYS A 103 8.98 -14.51 1.76
CA LYS A 103 9.20 -15.89 2.22
C LYS A 103 9.61 -16.03 3.69
N ARG A 104 9.23 -15.05 4.51
CA ARG A 104 9.48 -15.00 5.96
C ARG A 104 8.31 -14.36 6.69
N PRO A 105 8.16 -14.55 8.01
CA PRO A 105 7.17 -13.84 8.80
C PRO A 105 7.40 -12.32 8.76
N LEU A 106 6.30 -11.55 8.87
CA LEU A 106 6.37 -10.11 9.09
C LEU A 106 7.09 -9.86 10.43
N PRO A 107 8.16 -9.05 10.47
CA PRO A 107 8.78 -8.68 11.74
C PRO A 107 7.86 -7.78 12.56
N PRO A 108 7.99 -7.75 13.90
CA PRO A 108 7.29 -6.76 14.72
C PRO A 108 7.53 -5.35 14.20
N LEU A 109 6.44 -4.58 14.03
CA LEU A 109 6.53 -3.17 13.70
C LEU A 109 6.78 -2.38 14.98
N ASN A 110 8.05 -2.12 15.29
CA ASN A 110 8.42 -1.25 16.40
C ASN A 110 8.30 0.21 15.90
N ARG A 111 7.12 0.81 15.94
CA ARG A 111 6.93 2.21 15.55
C ARG A 111 5.90 2.89 16.44
#